data_AF-A0A952MH84-F1
#
_entry.id   AF-A0A952MH84-F1
#
_cell.length_a   1.000
_cell.length_b   1.000
_cell.length_c   1.000
_cell.angle_alpha   90.00
_cell.angle_beta   90.00
_cell.angle_gamma   90.00
#
_symmetry.space_group_name_H-M   'P 1'
#
loop_
_entity.id
_entity.type
_entity.pdbx_description
1 polymer ?
#
loop_
_entity_poly.entity_id
_entity_poly.type
_entity_poly.pdbx_seq_one_letter_code
_entity_poly.pdbx_strand_id
1 'polypeptide(L)'
;MTLCIAWIRQEAKTNTKELVFATDSMLTGGGETWKHGVKLFELPRKDCLLCFAGETSKAYPLILNLQTAIQFNQKIMNQHTDLRQVLEYLCSTFTEVINSLVYELGDLEAYNPYTAAKFIFGGWNWQTQLLEFWEIYYGMDEKKFLYNGYDSTTARAYHMIGDHLPEAEELLMEELTNNGKRIQGSFDMEPFMVLSRMARDVEQYRPIDGALQVAKVYQSGSTEFFGVMWQSVKGKHTFLGRELNPYVKPQIRFVDPDSGTILDLELPKNIAKLNMDEYGNESEFIESCFPDGNIKPGLSDKEKEMLLAIFKDNSYKSFLTSLADNEILQHAENNEQQ
;
A
#
# COMPACT_ATOMS: atom_id res chain seq x y z
N MET A 1 -2.02 5.27 18.17
CA MET A 1 -0.63 5.66 17.88
C MET A 1 -0.19 5.03 16.57
N THR A 2 0.64 5.72 15.78
CA THR A 2 1.00 5.35 14.41
C THR A 2 2.07 6.28 13.82
N LEU A 3 2.66 5.90 12.69
CA LEU A 3 3.32 6.83 11.77
C LEU A 3 2.72 6.70 10.37
N CYS A 4 2.28 7.82 9.81
CA CYS A 4 1.76 7.94 8.44
C CYS A 4 2.64 8.92 7.68
N ILE A 5 3.07 8.52 6.48
CA ILE A 5 4.00 9.30 5.66
C ILE A 5 3.45 9.37 4.25
N ALA A 6 3.49 10.56 3.65
CA ALA A 6 3.22 10.76 2.23
C ALA A 6 4.32 11.58 1.57
N TRP A 7 4.70 11.24 0.34
CA TRP A 7 5.73 11.95 -0.40
C TRP A 7 5.61 11.80 -1.90
N ILE A 8 6.19 12.75 -2.64
CA ILE A 8 6.37 12.65 -4.08
C ILE A 8 7.66 11.92 -4.36
N ARG A 9 7.53 10.67 -4.82
CA ARG A 9 8.62 9.84 -5.32
C ARG A 9 8.90 10.19 -6.77
N GLN A 10 10.17 10.14 -7.15
CA GLN A 10 10.61 10.20 -8.53
C GLN A 10 11.44 8.94 -8.82
N GLU A 11 10.91 8.07 -9.66
CA GLU A 11 11.55 6.81 -10.01
C GLU A 11 12.77 7.08 -10.92
N ALA A 12 13.92 6.48 -10.59
CA ALA A 12 15.20 6.84 -11.20
C ALA A 12 15.37 6.39 -12.68
N LYS A 13 14.77 5.27 -13.07
CA LYS A 13 14.83 4.69 -14.43
C LYS A 13 13.90 5.40 -15.40
N THR A 14 12.66 5.69 -15.00
CA THR A 14 11.62 6.27 -15.86
C THR A 14 11.52 7.77 -15.70
N ASN A 15 12.10 8.35 -14.64
CA ASN A 15 11.98 9.75 -14.27
C ASN A 15 10.52 10.20 -14.03
N THR A 16 9.61 9.24 -13.79
CA THR A 16 8.20 9.51 -13.53
C THR A 16 7.98 9.86 -12.07
N LYS A 17 7.06 10.81 -11.82
CA LYS A 17 6.64 11.15 -10.46
C LYS A 17 5.40 10.36 -10.07
N GLU A 18 5.36 9.97 -8.81
CA GLU A 18 4.22 9.30 -8.19
C GLU A 18 4.09 9.76 -6.74
N LEU A 19 2.87 9.78 -6.23
CA LEU A 19 2.59 10.10 -4.83
C LEU A 19 2.50 8.78 -4.07
N VAL A 20 3.30 8.63 -3.03
CA VAL A 20 3.35 7.41 -2.22
C VAL A 20 2.81 7.71 -0.83
N PHE A 21 2.02 6.77 -0.30
CA PHE A 21 1.57 6.75 1.08
C PHE A 21 2.09 5.50 1.75
N ALA A 22 2.54 5.61 3.00
CA ALA A 22 2.91 4.48 3.82
C ALA A 22 2.52 4.66 5.29
N THR A 23 2.18 3.55 5.97
CA THR A 23 1.87 3.54 7.40
C THR A 23 2.04 2.15 8.01
N ASP A 24 2.21 2.08 9.33
CA ASP A 24 2.18 0.85 10.11
C ASP A 24 0.74 0.31 10.25
N SER A 25 0.50 -0.78 10.99
CA SER A 25 -0.86 -1.31 11.21
C SER A 25 -1.23 -1.52 12.69
N MET A 26 -0.43 -1.01 13.62
CA MET A 26 -0.70 -1.13 15.04
C MET A 26 -1.80 -0.16 15.49
N LEU A 27 -2.90 -0.68 16.04
CA LEU A 27 -3.91 0.12 16.75
C LEU A 27 -3.80 -0.17 18.24
N THR A 28 -3.74 0.89 19.04
CA THR A 28 -3.69 0.81 20.50
C THR A 28 -4.75 1.71 21.10
N GLY A 29 -5.53 1.19 22.03
CA GLY A 29 -6.55 1.96 22.75
C GLY A 29 -7.35 1.07 23.70
N GLY A 30 -7.91 1.63 24.77
CA GLY A 30 -8.80 0.89 25.67
C GLY A 30 -8.16 -0.31 26.40
N GLY A 31 -6.82 -0.37 26.48
CA GLY A 31 -6.08 -1.52 27.05
C GLY A 31 -5.76 -2.63 26.04
N GLU A 32 -6.14 -2.46 24.77
CA GLU A 32 -5.93 -3.45 23.72
C GLU A 32 -4.89 -3.00 22.70
N THR A 33 -4.31 -3.97 21.99
CA THR A 33 -3.37 -3.74 20.89
C THR A 33 -3.67 -4.69 19.75
N TRP A 34 -3.81 -4.13 18.54
CA TRP A 34 -4.13 -4.85 17.32
C TRP A 34 -3.02 -4.60 16.30
N LYS A 35 -2.36 -5.64 15.79
CA LYS A 35 -1.25 -5.51 14.83
C LYS A 35 -1.67 -5.60 13.35
N HIS A 36 -2.97 -5.47 13.09
CA HIS A 36 -3.58 -5.69 11.77
C HIS A 36 -4.62 -4.62 11.38
N GLY A 37 -4.50 -3.42 11.93
CA GLY A 37 -5.39 -2.32 11.65
C GLY A 37 -5.12 -1.65 10.31
N VAL A 38 -6.16 -1.48 9.50
CA VAL A 38 -6.06 -0.72 8.25
C VAL A 38 -6.03 0.77 8.58
N LYS A 39 -5.04 1.48 8.02
CA LYS A 39 -4.86 2.93 8.20
C LYS A 39 -4.71 3.69 6.89
N LEU A 40 -4.62 2.97 5.77
CA LEU A 40 -4.52 3.52 4.42
C LEU A 40 -5.72 3.06 3.59
N PHE A 41 -6.40 4.01 2.95
CA PHE A 41 -7.69 3.79 2.31
C PHE A 41 -7.67 4.28 0.87
N GLU A 42 -8.23 3.45 -0.02
CA GLU A 42 -8.74 3.92 -1.30
C GLU A 42 -10.09 4.58 -1.04
N LEU A 43 -10.32 5.73 -1.67
CA LEU A 43 -11.64 6.34 -1.68
C LEU A 43 -12.44 5.79 -2.87
N PRO A 44 -13.78 5.90 -2.88
CA PRO A 44 -14.58 5.44 -4.03
C PRO A 44 -14.16 6.10 -5.36
N ARG A 45 -13.51 7.26 -5.27
CA ARG A 45 -12.80 7.92 -6.36
C ARG A 45 -11.36 7.38 -6.43
N LYS A 46 -11.01 6.72 -7.54
CA LYS A 46 -9.79 5.88 -7.67
C LYS A 46 -8.47 6.62 -7.89
N ASP A 47 -8.48 7.95 -8.03
CA ASP A 47 -7.28 8.77 -8.26
C ASP A 47 -6.74 9.43 -6.96
N CYS A 48 -7.24 9.02 -5.79
CA CYS A 48 -6.83 9.58 -4.51
C CYS A 48 -6.84 8.55 -3.37
N LEU A 49 -6.05 8.85 -2.34
CA LEU A 49 -5.84 8.04 -1.16
C LEU A 49 -6.02 8.89 0.10
N LEU A 50 -6.29 8.21 1.21
CA LEU A 50 -6.37 8.80 2.54
C LEU A 50 -5.67 7.89 3.55
N CYS A 51 -4.82 8.44 4.40
CA CYS A 51 -4.37 7.77 5.61
C CYS A 51 -4.62 8.63 6.85
N PHE A 52 -4.60 8.02 8.04
CA PHE A 52 -4.89 8.74 9.27
C PHE A 52 -3.92 8.41 10.41
N ALA A 53 -3.80 9.35 11.33
CA ALA A 53 -3.16 9.18 12.63
C ALA A 53 -4.06 9.72 13.74
N GLY A 54 -3.96 9.09 14.93
CA GLY A 54 -4.73 9.47 16.11
C GLY A 54 -5.72 8.40 16.57
N GLU A 55 -6.83 8.83 17.15
CA GLU A 55 -7.85 7.98 17.76
C GLU A 55 -8.75 7.33 16.71
N THR A 56 -8.77 6.00 16.73
CA THR A 56 -9.57 5.17 15.83
C THR A 56 -11.08 5.39 16.00
N SER A 57 -11.52 5.66 17.23
CA SER A 57 -12.92 5.96 17.57
C SER A 57 -13.43 7.24 16.89
N LYS A 58 -12.54 8.13 16.46
CA LYS A 58 -12.86 9.34 15.70
C LYS A 58 -12.56 9.17 14.22
N ALA A 59 -11.38 8.65 13.89
CA ALA A 59 -10.94 8.52 12.51
C ALA A 59 -11.84 7.61 11.66
N TYR A 60 -12.19 6.41 12.16
CA TYR A 60 -12.98 5.47 11.35
C TYR A 60 -14.40 5.99 11.03
N PRO A 61 -15.18 6.52 11.99
CA PRO A 61 -16.47 7.13 11.66
C PRO A 61 -16.36 8.25 10.62
N LEU A 62 -15.33 9.09 10.69
CA LEU A 62 -15.10 10.14 9.70
C LEU A 62 -14.83 9.57 8.31
N ILE A 63 -13.92 8.59 8.21
CA ILE A 63 -13.57 7.93 6.95
C ILE A 63 -14.80 7.24 6.34
N LEU A 64 -15.59 6.53 7.13
CA LEU A 64 -16.81 5.84 6.64
C LEU A 64 -17.87 6.82 6.13
N ASN A 65 -18.05 7.96 6.83
CA ASN A 65 -18.94 9.02 6.36
C ASN A 65 -18.45 9.60 5.04
N LEU A 66 -17.15 9.87 4.91
CA LEU A 66 -16.55 10.36 3.67
C LEU A 66 -16.71 9.38 2.51
N GLN A 67 -16.38 8.09 2.70
CA GLN A 67 -16.53 7.08 1.66
C GLN A 67 -17.99 7.02 1.18
N THR A 68 -18.94 7.00 2.10
CA THR A 68 -20.38 7.05 1.77
C THR A 68 -20.74 8.33 1.00
N ALA A 69 -20.28 9.48 1.48
CA ALA A 69 -20.57 10.78 0.89
C ALA A 69 -20.02 10.91 -0.54
N ILE A 70 -18.80 10.42 -0.81
CA ILE A 70 -18.21 10.37 -2.16
C ILE A 70 -19.01 9.40 -3.04
N GLN A 71 -19.29 8.19 -2.55
CA GLN A 71 -19.94 7.14 -3.33
C GLN A 71 -21.32 7.56 -3.87
N PHE A 72 -22.09 8.34 -3.11
CA PHE A 72 -23.42 8.81 -3.53
C PHE A 72 -23.44 10.19 -4.17
N ASN A 73 -22.30 10.87 -4.27
CA ASN A 73 -22.18 12.17 -4.94
C ASN A 73 -21.46 12.03 -6.29
N GLN A 74 -22.23 11.94 -7.37
CA GLN A 74 -21.69 11.76 -8.73
C GLN A 74 -20.65 12.81 -9.13
N LYS A 75 -20.79 14.05 -8.66
CA LYS A 75 -19.82 15.12 -8.95
C LYS A 75 -18.50 14.83 -8.26
N ILE A 76 -18.51 14.54 -6.97
CA ILE A 76 -17.29 14.31 -6.19
C ILE A 76 -16.60 13.00 -6.59
N MET A 77 -17.37 11.96 -6.91
CA MET A 77 -16.86 10.67 -7.40
C MET A 77 -16.17 10.77 -8.77
N ASN A 78 -16.53 11.75 -9.59
CA ASN A 78 -15.96 11.91 -10.92
C ASN A 78 -14.49 12.36 -10.85
N GLN A 79 -13.58 11.58 -11.45
CA GLN A 79 -12.15 11.90 -11.54
C GLN A 79 -11.86 13.20 -12.32
N HIS A 80 -12.81 13.68 -13.13
CA HIS A 80 -12.75 14.99 -13.80
C HIS A 80 -13.24 16.16 -12.93
N THR A 81 -13.61 15.93 -11.67
CA THR A 81 -13.79 17.02 -10.71
C THR A 81 -12.42 17.39 -10.14
N ASP A 82 -12.13 18.68 -10.03
CA ASP A 82 -10.89 19.17 -9.40
C ASP A 82 -10.69 18.51 -8.02
N LEU A 83 -9.50 17.96 -7.78
CA LEU A 83 -9.16 17.29 -6.54
C LEU A 83 -9.33 18.22 -5.31
N ARG A 84 -9.12 19.53 -5.49
CA ARG A 84 -9.31 20.52 -4.43
C ARG A 84 -10.77 20.68 -4.02
N GLN A 85 -11.72 20.50 -4.94
CA GLN A 85 -13.15 20.46 -4.59
C GLN A 85 -13.48 19.23 -3.74
N VAL A 86 -12.80 18.10 -3.97
CA VAL A 86 -12.95 16.90 -3.13
C VAL A 86 -12.37 17.13 -1.74
N LEU A 87 -11.20 17.78 -1.64
CA LEU A 87 -10.61 18.18 -0.37
C LEU A 87 -11.55 19.10 0.43
N GLU A 88 -12.10 20.15 -0.19
CA GLU A 88 -13.06 21.06 0.46
C GLU A 88 -14.30 20.30 0.95
N TYR A 89 -14.84 19.41 0.13
CA TYR A 89 -15.98 18.55 0.48
C TYR A 89 -15.66 17.63 1.67
N LEU A 90 -14.46 17.03 1.69
CA LEU A 90 -13.97 16.21 2.78
C LEU A 90 -13.90 17.03 4.08
N CYS A 91 -13.26 18.20 4.06
CA CYS A 91 -13.14 19.06 5.24
C CYS A 91 -14.50 19.53 5.75
N SER A 92 -15.44 19.87 4.86
CA SER A 92 -16.83 20.21 5.26
C SER A 92 -17.51 19.03 5.93
N THR A 93 -17.46 17.85 5.30
CA THR A 93 -18.08 16.62 5.83
C THR A 93 -17.52 16.27 7.21
N PHE A 94 -16.20 16.30 7.37
CA PHE A 94 -15.57 16.01 8.66
C PHE A 94 -15.96 17.04 9.72
N THR A 95 -16.03 18.33 9.35
CA THR A 95 -16.44 19.42 10.23
C THR A 95 -17.88 19.23 10.70
N GLU A 96 -18.80 18.94 9.79
CA GLU A 96 -20.22 18.69 10.11
C GLU A 96 -20.37 17.49 11.06
N VAL A 97 -19.70 16.37 10.77
CA VAL A 97 -19.76 15.17 11.61
C VAL A 97 -19.22 15.46 13.01
N ILE A 98 -18.03 16.03 13.12
CA ILE A 98 -17.41 16.32 14.42
C ILE A 98 -18.21 17.37 15.22
N ASN A 99 -18.71 18.42 14.57
CA ASN A 99 -19.47 19.47 15.27
C ASN A 99 -20.89 19.01 15.67
N SER A 100 -21.38 17.90 15.12
CA SER A 100 -22.67 17.30 15.52
C SER A 100 -22.59 16.32 16.71
N LEU A 101 -21.39 16.04 17.23
CA LEU A 101 -21.21 15.13 18.35
C LEU A 101 -21.91 15.64 19.62
N VAL A 102 -22.67 14.75 20.27
CA VAL A 102 -23.29 14.96 21.57
C VAL A 102 -22.56 14.13 22.62
N TYR A 103 -22.09 14.77 23.71
CA TYR A 103 -21.40 14.10 24.80
C TYR A 103 -22.38 13.76 25.93
N GLU A 104 -22.74 12.49 26.05
CA GLU A 104 -23.68 12.02 27.09
C GLU A 104 -23.12 12.07 28.51
N LEU A 105 -21.79 12.12 28.67
CA LEU A 105 -21.10 12.14 29.98
C LEU A 105 -20.72 13.56 30.45
N GLY A 106 -21.16 14.61 29.74
CA GLY A 106 -20.81 16.00 30.02
C GLY A 106 -19.47 16.45 29.43
N ASP A 107 -19.20 17.77 29.48
CA ASP A 107 -17.93 18.35 29.03
C ASP A 107 -16.78 17.83 29.89
N LEU A 108 -15.98 16.91 29.33
CA LEU A 108 -14.71 16.52 29.91
C LEU A 108 -13.70 17.63 29.58
N GLU A 109 -13.49 18.57 30.50
CA GLU A 109 -12.58 19.72 30.35
C GLU A 109 -11.14 19.34 29.89
N ALA A 110 -10.73 18.08 30.09
CA ALA A 110 -9.41 17.57 29.74
C ALA A 110 -9.33 16.79 28.41
N TYR A 111 -10.46 16.41 27.80
CA TYR A 111 -10.48 15.62 26.57
C TYR A 111 -10.91 16.51 25.41
N ASN A 112 -10.01 16.69 24.44
CA ASN A 112 -10.28 17.42 23.21
C ASN A 112 -10.46 16.43 22.03
N PRO A 113 -11.69 15.92 21.83
CA PRO A 113 -11.98 14.95 20.77
C PRO A 113 -11.78 15.53 19.36
N TYR A 114 -11.77 16.86 19.24
CA TYR A 114 -11.71 17.56 17.97
C TYR A 114 -10.33 17.41 17.31
N THR A 115 -9.25 17.40 18.10
CA THR A 115 -7.86 17.23 17.61
C THR A 115 -7.40 15.77 17.59
N ALA A 116 -8.28 14.84 17.93
CA ALA A 116 -7.92 13.45 18.16
C ALA A 116 -7.58 12.67 16.88
N ALA A 117 -7.87 13.20 15.68
CA ALA A 117 -7.52 12.58 14.42
C ALA A 117 -6.93 13.59 13.42
N LYS A 118 -5.83 13.20 12.78
CA LYS A 118 -5.22 13.87 11.64
C LYS A 118 -5.24 12.95 10.44
N PHE A 119 -5.22 13.52 9.25
CA PHE A 119 -5.23 12.77 8.00
C PHE A 119 -4.19 13.30 7.03
N ILE A 120 -3.72 12.44 6.14
CA ILE A 120 -3.13 12.87 4.89
C ILE A 120 -4.05 12.42 3.77
N PHE A 121 -4.52 13.38 2.98
CA PHE A 121 -5.31 13.14 1.77
C PHE A 121 -4.47 13.56 0.57
N GLY A 122 -4.52 12.81 -0.52
CA GLY A 122 -3.82 13.23 -1.73
C GLY A 122 -4.14 12.37 -2.93
N GLY A 123 -3.79 12.87 -4.10
CA GLY A 123 -4.16 12.25 -5.36
C GLY A 123 -3.55 12.94 -6.58
N TRP A 124 -4.07 12.54 -7.74
CA TRP A 124 -3.76 13.18 -9.01
C TRP A 124 -4.82 14.22 -9.35
N ASN A 125 -4.39 15.48 -9.54
CA ASN A 125 -5.28 16.52 -10.01
C ASN A 125 -5.17 16.65 -11.54
N TRP A 126 -6.17 16.14 -12.25
CA TRP A 126 -6.22 16.20 -13.70
C TRP A 126 -6.25 17.64 -14.27
N GLN A 127 -6.75 18.62 -13.52
CA GLN A 127 -6.87 19.99 -14.03
C GLN A 127 -5.54 20.72 -14.00
N THR A 128 -4.79 20.57 -12.90
CA THR A 128 -3.46 21.18 -12.74
C THR A 128 -2.34 20.29 -13.29
N GLN A 129 -2.63 19.01 -13.56
CA GLN A 129 -1.65 17.98 -13.93
C GLN A 129 -0.56 17.83 -12.86
N LEU A 130 -0.94 17.96 -11.58
CA LEU A 130 -0.05 17.81 -10.43
C LEU A 130 -0.50 16.66 -9.54
N LEU A 131 0.48 15.95 -8.98
CA LEU A 131 0.25 15.16 -7.79
C LEU A 131 0.23 16.13 -6.61
N GLU A 132 -0.83 16.09 -5.81
CA GLU A 132 -1.07 16.99 -4.68
C GLU A 132 -1.48 16.17 -3.45
N PHE A 133 -1.06 16.62 -2.27
CA PHE A 133 -1.48 16.03 -1.01
C PHE A 133 -1.49 17.07 0.11
N TRP A 134 -2.27 16.80 1.15
CA TRP A 134 -2.56 17.72 2.24
C TRP A 134 -2.58 17.02 3.58
N GLU A 135 -1.94 17.62 4.58
CA GLU A 135 -2.29 17.37 5.98
C GLU A 135 -3.67 17.95 6.22
N ILE A 136 -4.56 17.19 6.86
CA ILE A 136 -5.88 17.65 7.30
C ILE A 136 -5.94 17.52 8.82
N TYR A 137 -6.29 18.61 9.49
CA TYR A 137 -6.32 18.73 10.95
C TYR A 137 -7.47 19.62 11.40
N TYR A 138 -7.96 19.45 12.63
CA TYR A 138 -9.01 20.31 13.17
C TYR A 138 -8.41 21.58 13.79
N GLY A 139 -8.83 22.75 13.29
CA GLY A 139 -8.51 24.06 13.86
C GLY A 139 -9.48 24.39 14.99
N MET A 140 -8.97 24.53 16.22
CA MET A 140 -9.80 24.79 17.40
C MET A 140 -10.46 26.17 17.36
N ASP A 141 -9.72 27.17 16.86
CA ASP A 141 -10.21 28.55 16.79
C ASP A 141 -11.30 28.68 15.72
N GLU A 142 -11.10 28.03 14.57
CA GLU A 142 -12.04 28.05 13.45
C GLU A 142 -13.17 27.03 13.59
N LYS A 143 -13.06 26.09 14.54
CA LYS A 143 -14.00 24.99 14.78
C LYS A 143 -14.33 24.19 13.53
N LYS A 144 -13.31 23.91 12.71
CA LYS A 144 -13.44 23.17 11.46
C LYS A 144 -12.15 22.46 11.08
N PHE A 145 -12.25 21.50 10.18
CA PHE A 145 -11.07 20.92 9.54
C PHE A 145 -10.44 21.92 8.57
N LEU A 146 -9.14 22.09 8.73
CA LEU A 146 -8.23 22.88 7.92
C LEU A 146 -7.25 21.94 7.21
N TYR A 147 -6.47 22.49 6.29
CA TYR A 147 -5.48 21.73 5.56
C TYR A 147 -4.23 22.53 5.21
N ASN A 148 -3.09 21.84 5.15
CA ASN A 148 -1.80 22.35 4.68
C ASN A 148 -1.34 21.51 3.49
N GLY A 149 -1.06 22.16 2.35
CA GLY A 149 -0.86 21.47 1.06
C GLY A 149 0.57 21.40 0.58
N TYR A 150 0.84 20.35 -0.18
CA TYR A 150 2.10 20.04 -0.85
C TYR A 150 1.79 19.49 -2.24
N ASP A 151 2.72 19.67 -3.18
CA ASP A 151 2.54 19.18 -4.55
C ASP A 151 3.85 18.76 -5.21
N SER A 152 3.75 18.17 -6.40
CA SER A 152 4.89 17.74 -7.20
C SER A 152 5.81 18.84 -7.74
N THR A 153 5.46 20.13 -7.58
CA THR A 153 6.34 21.27 -7.85
C THR A 153 7.20 21.64 -6.65
N THR A 154 6.73 21.29 -5.45
CA THR A 154 7.47 21.46 -4.21
C THR A 154 8.71 20.57 -4.23
N ALA A 155 9.89 21.19 -4.08
CA ALA A 155 11.13 20.45 -4.00
C ALA A 155 11.09 19.54 -2.79
N ARG A 156 11.23 18.22 -3.00
CA ARG A 156 11.13 17.21 -1.92
C ARG A 156 9.84 17.36 -1.12
N ALA A 157 8.71 17.26 -1.81
CA ALA A 157 7.42 17.24 -1.15
C ALA A 157 7.25 15.94 -0.34
N TYR A 158 7.17 16.07 0.98
CA TYR A 158 6.79 15.00 1.90
C TYR A 158 6.11 15.59 3.14
N HIS A 159 5.38 14.75 3.86
CA HIS A 159 4.79 15.10 5.16
C HIS A 159 4.59 13.84 6.01
N MET A 160 4.73 13.98 7.33
CA MET A 160 4.52 12.93 8.31
C MET A 160 3.50 13.36 9.37
N ILE A 161 2.60 12.44 9.74
CA ILE A 161 1.69 12.61 10.88
C ILE A 161 1.77 11.39 11.79
N GLY A 162 1.55 11.59 13.10
CA GLY A 162 1.57 10.53 14.10
C GLY A 162 2.58 10.76 15.21
N ASP A 163 3.16 9.67 15.69
CA ASP A 163 4.06 9.60 16.83
C ASP A 163 5.54 9.54 16.37
N HIS A 164 6.46 9.90 17.27
CA HIS A 164 7.91 9.88 17.02
C HIS A 164 8.35 10.67 15.78
N LEU A 165 7.66 11.77 15.47
CA LEU A 165 7.98 12.60 14.29
C LEU A 165 9.42 13.16 14.32
N PRO A 166 9.95 13.70 15.45
CA PRO A 166 11.34 14.16 15.48
C PRO A 166 12.35 13.06 15.14
N GLU A 167 12.15 11.86 15.69
CA GLU A 167 13.02 10.72 15.44
C GLU A 167 12.89 10.21 13.99
N ALA A 168 11.68 10.20 13.43
CA ALA A 168 11.45 9.86 12.03
C ALA A 168 12.16 10.84 11.08
N GLU A 169 12.13 12.15 11.39
CA GLU A 169 12.84 13.18 10.63
C GLU A 169 14.36 13.01 10.70
N GLU A 170 14.91 12.71 11.89
CA GLU A 170 16.34 12.43 12.06
C GLU A 170 16.77 11.20 11.24
N LEU A 171 15.99 10.11 11.29
CA LEU A 171 16.24 8.90 10.51
C LEU A 171 16.14 9.16 9.00
N LEU A 172 15.20 9.99 8.55
CA LEU A 172 15.10 10.37 7.14
C LEU A 172 16.34 11.14 6.69
N MET A 173 16.82 12.07 7.50
CA MET A 173 18.02 12.84 7.20
C MET A 173 19.28 11.96 7.19
N GLU A 174 19.36 10.95 8.06
CA GLU A 174 20.40 9.92 8.05
C GLU A 174 20.34 9.13 6.73
N GLU A 175 19.17 8.62 6.35
CA GLU A 175 18.96 7.82 5.13
C GLU A 175 19.35 8.61 3.87
N LEU A 176 18.89 9.86 3.77
CA LEU A 176 19.27 10.76 2.67
C LEU A 176 20.77 11.03 2.64
N THR A 177 21.43 11.14 3.81
CA THR A 177 22.88 11.36 3.88
C THR A 177 23.65 10.14 3.41
N ASN A 178 23.28 8.95 3.87
CA ASN A 178 23.89 7.68 3.49
C ASN A 178 23.76 7.41 1.98
N ASN A 179 22.64 7.84 1.39
CA ASN A 179 22.39 7.70 -0.05
C ASN A 179 22.95 8.86 -0.90
N GLY A 180 23.74 9.77 -0.32
CA GLY A 180 24.33 10.92 -1.02
C GLY A 180 23.31 11.97 -1.51
N LYS A 181 22.06 11.86 -1.02
CA LYS A 181 20.92 12.73 -1.36
C LYS A 181 20.67 13.79 -0.29
N ARG A 182 21.60 14.12 0.61
CA ARG A 182 21.35 15.13 1.64
C ARG A 182 21.00 16.50 1.07
N ILE A 183 21.81 16.99 0.13
CA ILE A 183 21.74 18.36 -0.40
C ILE A 183 20.82 18.47 -1.62
N GLN A 184 20.84 17.46 -2.49
CA GLN A 184 20.19 17.48 -3.81
C GLN A 184 19.67 16.10 -4.19
N GLY A 185 18.66 16.06 -5.07
CA GLY A 185 17.97 14.84 -5.50
C GLY A 185 16.53 14.77 -5.03
N SER A 186 15.78 13.83 -5.61
CA SER A 186 14.39 13.51 -5.30
C SER A 186 14.29 12.37 -4.28
N PHE A 187 13.12 12.25 -3.65
CA PHE A 187 12.80 11.06 -2.87
C PHE A 187 12.56 9.87 -3.79
N ASP A 188 13.05 8.72 -3.36
CA ASP A 188 12.70 7.39 -3.83
C ASP A 188 11.83 6.71 -2.76
N MET A 189 12.32 5.65 -2.10
CA MET A 189 11.60 4.94 -1.04
C MET A 189 12.19 5.22 0.35
N GLU A 190 13.12 6.18 0.49
CA GLU A 190 13.74 6.52 1.78
C GLU A 190 12.72 6.79 2.91
N PRO A 191 11.59 7.51 2.67
CA PRO A 191 10.58 7.67 3.72
C PRO A 191 9.92 6.35 4.17
N PHE A 192 9.76 5.38 3.25
CA PHE A 192 9.27 4.04 3.60
C PHE A 192 10.30 3.26 4.43
N MET A 193 11.59 3.42 4.12
CA MET A 193 12.70 2.81 4.86
C MET A 193 12.75 3.27 6.31
N VAL A 194 12.48 4.56 6.56
CA VAL A 194 12.35 5.11 7.92
C VAL A 194 11.23 4.41 8.69
N LEU A 195 10.03 4.34 8.11
CA LEU A 195 8.89 3.65 8.72
C LEU A 195 9.23 2.18 9.03
N SER A 196 9.88 1.49 8.09
CA SER A 196 10.34 0.10 8.22
C SER A 196 11.32 -0.08 9.39
N ARG A 197 12.31 0.82 9.49
CA ARG A 197 13.30 0.80 10.58
C ARG A 197 12.63 1.02 11.94
N MET A 198 11.73 1.99 12.04
CA MET A 198 11.00 2.25 13.27
C MET A 198 10.10 1.08 13.65
N ALA A 199 9.39 0.49 12.69
CA ALA A 199 8.51 -0.66 12.94
C ALA A 199 9.24 -1.93 13.41
N ARG A 200 10.54 -2.05 13.12
CA ARG A 200 11.37 -3.16 13.60
C ARG A 200 11.88 -2.97 15.02
N ASP A 201 12.13 -1.73 15.41
CA ASP A 201 12.61 -1.39 16.75
C ASP A 201 11.42 -1.09 17.67
N VAL A 202 10.63 -2.13 17.95
CA VAL A 202 9.42 -2.06 18.78
C VAL A 202 9.76 -1.72 20.24
N GLU A 203 11.00 -1.92 20.67
CA GLU A 203 11.45 -1.51 22.00
C GLU A 203 11.52 0.01 22.12
N GLN A 204 12.07 0.68 21.10
CA GLN A 204 12.17 2.14 21.07
C GLN A 204 10.89 2.81 20.56
N TYR A 205 10.26 2.24 19.53
CA TYR A 205 9.12 2.83 18.82
C TYR A 205 7.87 1.95 18.91
N ARG A 206 7.59 1.44 20.11
CA ARG A 206 6.42 0.59 20.41
C ARG A 206 5.12 0.95 19.69
N PRO A 207 4.73 2.23 19.52
CA PRO A 207 3.47 2.55 18.88
C PRO A 207 3.44 2.43 17.35
N ILE A 208 4.58 2.17 16.72
CA ILE A 208 4.77 1.97 15.29
C ILE A 208 5.19 0.50 15.12
N ASP A 209 4.25 -0.38 14.74
CA ASP A 209 4.48 -1.83 14.63
C ASP A 209 3.41 -2.46 13.71
N GLY A 210 3.47 -3.76 13.51
CA GLY A 210 2.59 -4.53 12.67
C GLY A 210 3.06 -4.55 11.22
N ALA A 211 2.24 -5.15 10.36
CA ALA A 211 2.53 -5.19 8.94
C ALA A 211 2.38 -3.80 8.30
N LEU A 212 3.37 -3.39 7.50
CA LEU A 212 3.32 -2.11 6.83
C LEU A 212 2.28 -2.09 5.71
N GLN A 213 1.77 -0.89 5.42
CA GLN A 213 0.81 -0.60 4.37
C GLN A 213 1.45 0.43 3.45
N VAL A 214 1.38 0.21 2.14
CA VAL A 214 1.93 1.14 1.14
C VAL A 214 1.05 1.16 -0.10
N ALA A 215 0.81 2.35 -0.63
CA ALA A 215 0.08 2.55 -1.88
C ALA A 215 0.61 3.76 -2.63
N LYS A 216 0.31 3.81 -3.93
CA LYS A 216 0.76 4.85 -4.84
C LYS A 216 -0.40 5.44 -5.62
N VAL A 217 -0.26 6.70 -6.00
CA VAL A 217 -1.08 7.39 -6.99
C VAL A 217 -0.19 7.79 -8.15
N TYR A 218 -0.63 7.43 -9.36
CA TYR A 218 0.06 7.73 -10.61
C TYR A 218 -0.53 8.96 -11.31
N GLN A 219 0.26 9.59 -12.18
CA GLN A 219 -0.20 10.70 -13.03
C GLN A 219 -1.25 10.28 -14.08
N SER A 220 -1.49 8.98 -14.24
CA SER A 220 -2.63 8.43 -14.99
C SER A 220 -3.96 8.55 -14.24
N GLY A 221 -3.95 8.92 -12.95
CA GLY A 221 -5.13 8.88 -12.08
C GLY A 221 -5.49 7.49 -11.56
N SER A 222 -4.59 6.51 -11.70
CA SER A 222 -4.74 5.20 -11.07
C SER A 222 -4.06 5.17 -9.70
N THR A 223 -4.63 4.39 -8.80
CA THR A 223 -4.02 4.01 -7.53
C THR A 223 -3.57 2.55 -7.58
N GLU A 224 -2.55 2.22 -6.79
CA GLU A 224 -2.11 0.85 -6.60
C GLU A 224 -1.67 0.60 -5.17
N PHE A 225 -2.16 -0.49 -4.61
CA PHE A 225 -1.77 -0.96 -3.29
C PHE A 225 -0.75 -2.07 -3.42
N PHE A 226 0.29 -1.98 -2.60
CA PHE A 226 1.36 -2.96 -2.59
C PHE A 226 1.26 -3.84 -1.36
N GLY A 227 1.57 -5.12 -1.55
CA GLY A 227 1.91 -5.98 -0.44
C GLY A 227 3.30 -5.67 0.10
N VAL A 228 3.61 -6.16 1.28
CA VAL A 228 4.92 -6.02 1.91
C VAL A 228 5.47 -7.42 2.21
N MET A 229 6.74 -7.64 1.90
CA MET A 229 7.40 -8.93 2.12
C MET A 229 8.86 -8.69 2.53
N TRP A 230 9.18 -9.03 3.77
CA TRP A 230 10.52 -8.83 4.35
C TRP A 230 11.47 -9.93 3.90
N GLN A 231 12.22 -9.71 2.82
CA GLN A 231 13.10 -10.76 2.28
C GLN A 231 14.21 -11.17 3.24
N SER A 232 14.82 -10.20 3.93
CA SER A 232 15.97 -10.42 4.82
C SER A 232 15.72 -11.44 5.93
N VAL A 233 14.46 -11.54 6.39
CA VAL A 233 14.04 -12.43 7.48
C VAL A 233 13.10 -13.54 7.01
N LYS A 234 12.98 -13.76 5.69
CA LYS A 234 11.98 -14.68 5.09
C LYS A 234 10.58 -14.43 5.66
N GLY A 235 10.23 -13.16 5.81
CA GLY A 235 8.98 -12.72 6.39
C GLY A 235 7.80 -13.14 5.53
N LYS A 236 6.63 -13.14 6.16
CA LYS A 236 5.39 -13.50 5.49
C LYS A 236 4.91 -12.37 4.59
N HIS A 237 4.16 -12.73 3.56
CA HIS A 237 3.50 -11.75 2.70
C HIS A 237 2.37 -11.08 3.46
N THR A 238 2.34 -9.76 3.46
CA THR A 238 1.28 -8.97 4.08
C THR A 238 0.65 -8.03 3.07
N PHE A 239 -0.61 -7.67 3.27
CA PHE A 239 -1.33 -6.69 2.47
C PHE A 239 -2.34 -5.96 3.35
N LEU A 240 -2.36 -4.63 3.30
CA LEU A 240 -3.25 -3.81 4.12
C LEU A 240 -3.21 -4.19 5.62
N GLY A 241 -2.00 -4.37 6.16
CA GLY A 241 -1.80 -4.65 7.58
C GLY A 241 -2.03 -6.11 8.01
N ARG A 242 -2.47 -7.00 7.11
CA ARG A 242 -2.72 -8.41 7.46
C ARG A 242 -1.83 -9.38 6.69
N GLU A 243 -1.53 -10.51 7.32
CA GLU A 243 -0.90 -11.65 6.65
C GLU A 243 -1.82 -12.18 5.55
N LEU A 244 -1.24 -12.44 4.37
CA LEU A 244 -1.95 -13.03 3.25
C LEU A 244 -2.00 -14.54 3.37
N ASN A 245 -3.19 -15.09 3.16
CA ASN A 245 -3.33 -16.50 2.87
C ASN A 245 -2.67 -16.78 1.48
N PRO A 246 -1.69 -17.70 1.37
CA PRO A 246 -1.01 -17.97 0.11
C PRO A 246 -1.94 -18.46 -0.99
N TYR A 247 -3.09 -19.06 -0.64
CA TYR A 247 -4.08 -19.59 -1.58
C TYR A 247 -5.10 -18.53 -2.04
N VAL A 248 -5.25 -17.42 -1.32
CA VAL A 248 -6.21 -16.34 -1.61
C VAL A 248 -5.48 -15.02 -1.85
N LYS A 249 -4.24 -15.11 -2.32
CA LYS A 249 -3.38 -13.95 -2.54
C LYS A 249 -3.93 -13.15 -3.74
N PRO A 250 -4.30 -11.86 -3.55
CA PRO A 250 -4.68 -11.02 -4.68
C PRO A 250 -3.50 -10.83 -5.63
N GLN A 251 -3.78 -10.50 -6.90
CA GLN A 251 -2.75 -10.11 -7.85
C GLN A 251 -2.27 -8.70 -7.51
N ILE A 252 -1.23 -8.64 -6.68
CA ILE A 252 -0.60 -7.40 -6.22
C ILE A 252 0.92 -7.56 -6.30
N ARG A 253 1.61 -6.44 -6.51
CA ARG A 253 3.07 -6.37 -6.38
C ARG A 253 3.46 -6.23 -4.92
N PHE A 254 4.70 -6.62 -4.59
CA PHE A 254 5.22 -6.53 -3.23
C PHE A 254 6.33 -5.48 -3.17
N VAL A 255 6.54 -4.88 -2.02
CA VAL A 255 7.73 -4.08 -1.74
C VAL A 255 8.53 -4.81 -0.67
N ASP A 256 9.84 -4.89 -0.88
CA ASP A 256 10.78 -5.25 0.16
C ASP A 256 11.09 -4.01 1.02
N PRO A 257 10.65 -3.98 2.29
CA PRO A 257 10.83 -2.83 3.18
C PRO A 257 12.28 -2.65 3.66
N ASP A 258 13.21 -3.54 3.32
CA ASP A 258 14.65 -3.39 3.59
C ASP A 258 15.43 -2.71 2.47
N SER A 259 14.86 -2.64 1.28
CA SER A 259 15.53 -2.07 0.12
C SER A 259 14.66 -1.03 -0.61
N GLY A 260 13.37 -0.97 -0.31
CA GLY A 260 12.39 -0.20 -1.08
C GLY A 260 12.12 -0.79 -2.47
N THR A 261 12.70 -1.95 -2.79
CA THR A 261 12.57 -2.56 -4.12
C THR A 261 11.16 -3.10 -4.30
N ILE A 262 10.51 -2.75 -5.41
CA ILE A 262 9.28 -3.40 -5.84
C ILE A 262 9.64 -4.78 -6.36
N LEU A 263 9.15 -5.81 -5.67
CA LEU A 263 9.19 -7.19 -6.07
C LEU A 263 8.06 -7.42 -7.08
N ASP A 264 8.44 -7.54 -8.34
CA ASP A 264 7.55 -7.99 -9.40
C ASP A 264 7.08 -9.43 -9.14
N LEU A 265 5.99 -9.81 -9.79
CA LEU A 265 5.51 -11.19 -9.89
C LEU A 265 6.71 -12.12 -10.12
N GLU A 266 7.02 -12.97 -9.12
CA GLU A 266 8.20 -13.83 -9.15
C GLU A 266 8.03 -14.90 -10.23
N LEU A 267 8.46 -14.57 -11.44
CA LEU A 267 8.75 -15.55 -12.45
C LEU A 267 10.10 -16.20 -12.13
N PRO A 268 10.25 -17.51 -12.34
CA PRO A 268 11.54 -18.17 -12.20
C PRO A 268 12.55 -17.47 -13.11
N LYS A 269 13.79 -17.26 -12.63
CA LYS A 269 14.86 -16.65 -13.44
C LYS A 269 15.33 -17.57 -14.56
N ASN A 270 15.23 -18.87 -14.31
CA ASN A 270 15.65 -19.91 -15.23
C ASN A 270 14.65 -21.07 -15.19
N ILE A 271 14.31 -21.58 -16.37
CA ILE A 271 13.39 -22.70 -16.58
C ILE A 271 14.03 -23.84 -17.36
N ALA A 272 15.35 -23.91 -17.45
CA ALA A 272 16.07 -24.88 -18.27
C ALA A 272 15.81 -26.35 -17.88
N LYS A 273 15.16 -26.60 -16.73
CA LYS A 273 14.74 -27.93 -16.28
C LYS A 273 13.28 -28.27 -16.60
N LEU A 274 12.51 -27.34 -17.17
CA LEU A 274 11.13 -27.61 -17.56
C LEU A 274 11.11 -28.46 -18.84
N ASN A 275 10.24 -29.46 -18.85
CA ASN A 275 9.94 -30.23 -20.04
C ASN A 275 8.91 -29.46 -20.88
N MET A 276 9.36 -28.83 -21.97
CA MET A 276 8.49 -27.99 -22.81
C MET A 276 7.36 -28.78 -23.49
N ASP A 277 7.51 -30.10 -23.65
CA ASP A 277 6.46 -30.94 -24.24
C ASP A 277 5.19 -30.98 -23.37
N GLU A 278 5.31 -30.78 -22.06
CA GLU A 278 4.17 -30.74 -21.13
C GLU A 278 3.29 -29.49 -21.32
N TYR A 279 3.84 -28.44 -21.93
CA TYR A 279 3.18 -27.14 -22.10
C TYR A 279 2.44 -27.01 -23.44
N GLY A 280 2.60 -27.96 -24.37
CA GLY A 280 1.85 -28.05 -25.62
C GLY A 280 1.84 -26.75 -26.44
N ASN A 281 0.66 -26.17 -26.64
CA ASN A 281 0.50 -24.95 -27.45
C ASN A 281 1.12 -23.69 -26.81
N GLU A 282 1.39 -23.73 -25.50
CA GLU A 282 1.95 -22.59 -24.77
C GLU A 282 3.49 -22.56 -24.81
N SER A 283 4.13 -23.62 -25.33
CA SER A 283 5.59 -23.78 -25.33
C SER A 283 6.29 -22.69 -26.14
N GLU A 284 5.77 -22.33 -27.33
CA GLU A 284 6.32 -21.25 -28.15
C GLU A 284 6.27 -19.89 -27.42
N PHE A 285 5.18 -19.62 -26.70
CA PHE A 285 5.05 -18.40 -25.92
C PHE A 285 6.03 -18.38 -24.75
N ILE A 286 6.17 -19.50 -24.01
CA ILE A 286 7.14 -19.62 -22.93
C ILE A 286 8.56 -19.41 -23.45
N GLU A 287 8.95 -20.05 -24.56
CA GLU A 287 10.27 -19.89 -25.18
C GLU A 287 10.53 -18.45 -25.62
N SER A 288 9.52 -17.75 -26.16
CA SER A 288 9.65 -16.33 -26.52
C SER A 288 9.93 -15.43 -25.31
N CYS A 289 9.45 -15.84 -24.13
CA CYS A 289 9.67 -15.15 -22.86
C CYS A 289 10.93 -15.64 -22.13
N PHE A 290 11.42 -16.83 -22.45
CA PHE A 290 12.57 -17.50 -21.84
C PHE A 290 13.58 -18.01 -22.88
N PRO A 291 14.20 -17.10 -23.67
CA PRO A 291 15.22 -17.50 -24.62
C PRO A 291 16.37 -18.22 -23.89
N ASP A 292 16.76 -19.39 -24.41
CA ASP A 292 17.77 -20.27 -23.80
C ASP A 292 17.45 -20.64 -22.33
N GLY A 293 16.17 -20.66 -21.97
CA GLY A 293 15.70 -20.99 -20.63
C GLY A 293 15.90 -19.88 -19.59
N ASN A 294 16.33 -18.68 -19.98
CA ASN A 294 16.49 -17.54 -19.07
C ASN A 294 15.45 -16.47 -19.33
N ILE A 295 14.92 -15.85 -18.28
CA ILE A 295 13.88 -14.83 -18.42
C ILE A 295 14.36 -13.65 -19.28
N LYS A 296 13.56 -13.31 -20.30
CA LYS A 296 13.82 -12.15 -21.16
C LYS A 296 13.67 -10.86 -20.35
N PRO A 297 14.63 -9.91 -20.45
CA PRO A 297 14.48 -8.61 -19.83
C PRO A 297 13.34 -7.81 -20.49
N GLY A 298 12.57 -7.08 -19.69
CA GLY A 298 11.54 -6.16 -20.19
C GLY A 298 10.22 -6.82 -20.60
N LEU A 299 9.88 -7.99 -20.07
CA LEU A 299 8.53 -8.56 -20.19
C LEU A 299 7.48 -7.57 -19.71
N SER A 300 6.42 -7.41 -20.50
CA SER A 300 5.22 -6.67 -20.13
C SER A 300 4.46 -7.37 -19.01
N ASP A 301 3.67 -6.62 -18.23
CA ASP A 301 2.91 -7.20 -17.12
C ASP A 301 1.90 -8.25 -17.60
N LYS A 302 1.32 -8.05 -18.79
CA LYS A 302 0.45 -9.05 -19.44
C LYS A 302 1.18 -10.36 -19.73
N GLU A 303 2.42 -10.29 -20.23
CA GLU A 303 3.23 -11.50 -20.46
C GLU A 303 3.55 -12.19 -19.14
N LYS A 304 3.89 -11.44 -18.07
CA LYS A 304 4.16 -12.01 -16.75
C LYS A 304 2.94 -12.70 -16.15
N GLU A 305 1.76 -12.09 -16.26
CA GLU A 305 0.49 -12.68 -15.80
C GLU A 305 0.15 -13.96 -16.57
N MET A 306 0.32 -13.95 -17.90
CA MET A 306 0.06 -15.10 -18.75
C MET A 306 1.00 -16.27 -18.40
N LEU A 307 2.30 -16.01 -18.24
CA LEU A 307 3.28 -17.02 -17.80
C LEU A 307 2.90 -17.66 -16.46
N LEU A 308 2.51 -16.85 -15.47
CA LEU A 308 2.07 -17.37 -14.18
C LEU A 308 0.81 -18.23 -14.28
N ALA A 309 -0.16 -17.84 -15.11
CA ALA A 309 -1.36 -18.61 -15.35
C ALA A 309 -1.02 -19.98 -15.98
N ILE A 310 -0.15 -19.98 -16.99
CA ILE A 310 0.32 -21.20 -17.67
C ILE A 310 1.05 -22.12 -16.68
N PHE A 311 1.97 -21.60 -15.87
CA PHE A 311 2.70 -22.41 -14.89
C PHE A 311 1.78 -23.02 -13.81
N LYS A 312 0.75 -22.28 -13.36
CA LYS A 312 -0.24 -22.81 -12.41
C LYS A 312 -1.11 -23.89 -13.02
N ASP A 313 -1.62 -23.66 -14.24
CA ASP A 313 -2.45 -24.63 -14.96
C ASP A 313 -1.68 -25.93 -15.21
N ASN A 314 -0.43 -25.82 -15.68
CA ASN A 314 0.40 -27.00 -15.90
C ASN A 314 0.71 -27.74 -14.60
N SER A 315 1.05 -27.02 -13.52
CA SER A 315 1.28 -27.64 -12.20
C SER A 315 0.06 -28.44 -11.73
N TYR A 316 -1.14 -27.92 -11.97
CA TYR A 316 -2.38 -28.60 -11.64
C TYR A 316 -2.63 -29.82 -12.54
N LYS A 317 -2.39 -29.71 -13.85
CA LYS A 317 -2.47 -30.85 -14.78
C LYS A 317 -1.50 -31.97 -14.39
N SER A 318 -0.23 -31.66 -14.15
CA SER A 318 0.77 -32.64 -13.72
C SER A 318 0.38 -33.31 -12.40
N PHE A 319 -0.21 -32.56 -11.47
CA PHE A 319 -0.77 -33.13 -10.24
C PHE A 319 -1.92 -34.12 -10.52
N LEU A 320 -2.88 -33.76 -11.36
CA LEU A 320 -3.99 -34.67 -11.74
C LEU A 320 -3.48 -35.94 -12.44
N THR A 321 -2.52 -35.81 -13.36
CA THR A 321 -1.88 -36.96 -14.02
C THR A 321 -1.19 -37.86 -12.99
N SER A 322 -0.47 -37.29 -12.03
CA SER A 322 0.18 -38.06 -10.97
C SER A 322 -0.81 -38.82 -10.06
N LEU A 323 -2.03 -38.29 -9.88
CA LEU A 323 -3.09 -39.00 -9.16
C LEU A 323 -3.63 -40.17 -9.98
N ALA A 324 -3.88 -39.96 -11.27
CA ALA A 324 -4.36 -41.01 -12.17
C ALA A 324 -3.33 -42.16 -12.30
N ASP A 325 -2.05 -41.83 -12.43
CA ASP A 325 -0.98 -42.83 -12.51
C ASP A 325 -0.88 -43.66 -11.21
N ASN A 326 -1.07 -43.03 -10.05
CA ASN A 326 -1.10 -43.71 -8.76
C ASN A 326 -2.33 -44.62 -8.58
N GLU A 327 -3.50 -44.23 -9.08
CA GLU A 327 -4.71 -45.09 -9.07
C GLU A 327 -4.52 -46.31 -9.98
N ILE A 328 -3.89 -46.14 -11.13
CA ILE A 328 -3.59 -47.24 -12.07
C ILE A 328 -2.60 -48.23 -11.42
N LEU A 329 -1.57 -47.73 -10.73
CA LEU A 329 -0.61 -48.58 -10.00
C LEU A 329 -1.28 -49.35 -8.86
N GLN A 330 -2.17 -48.72 -8.07
CA GLN A 330 -2.92 -49.40 -7.02
C GLN A 330 -3.90 -50.46 -7.56
N HIS A 331 -4.48 -50.24 -8.74
CA HIS A 331 -5.32 -51.25 -9.39
C HIS A 331 -4.51 -52.41 -10.00
N ALA A 332 -3.29 -52.15 -10.48
CA ALA A 332 -2.40 -53.20 -10.97
C ALA A 332 -1.90 -54.11 -9.82
N GLU A 333 -1.49 -53.53 -8.69
CA GLU A 333 -1.03 -54.29 -7.52
C GLU A 333 -2.15 -55.14 -6.88
N ASN A 334 -3.39 -54.65 -6.89
CA ASN A 334 -4.53 -55.42 -6.37
C ASN A 334 -4.96 -56.57 -7.30
N ASN A 335 -4.68 -56.48 -8.61
CA ASN A 335 -4.95 -57.55 -9.57
C ASN A 335 -3.85 -58.62 -9.62
N GLU A 336 -2.63 -58.33 -9.13
CA GLU A 336 -1.56 -59.33 -8.98
C GLU A 336 -1.65 -60.13 -7.66
N GLN A 337 -2.52 -59.72 -6.72
CA GLN A 337 -2.74 -60.40 -5.43
C GLN A 337 -4.01 -61.29 -5.40
N GLN A 338 -4.77 -61.38 -6.50
CA GLN A 338 -5.86 -62.35 -6.70
C GLN A 338 -5.41 -63.47 -7.63
#